data_AF-A0A081XT22-F1
#
_entry.id   AF-A0A081XT22-F1
#
_cell.length_a   1.000
_cell.length_b   1.000
_cell.length_c   1.000
_cell.angle_alpha   90.00
_cell.angle_beta   90.00
_cell.angle_gamma   90.00
#
_symmetry.space_group_name_H-M   'P 1'
#
loop_
_entity.id
_entity.type
_entity.pdbx_description
1 polymer ?
#
loop_
_entity_poly.entity_id
_entity_poly.type
_entity_poly.pdbx_seq_one_letter_code
_entity_poly.pdbx_strand_id
1 'polypeptide(L)'
;MSTPETSRFVRLRVEVVLEVDDEDALTKAALRRIADEGDMPAEERVHAESAVREDTAEALAYLVDPVSLVGGVPGVDLLQASWSSERIEYDPDSPEWDLDEEDGEESHHGSYGDEDEDEDEAGRAG
;
A
#
# COMPACT_ATOMS: atom_id res chain seq x y z
N MET A 1 -28.75 -5.66 0.48
CA MET A 1 -28.60 -6.63 1.59
C MET A 1 -27.24 -7.29 1.42
N SER A 2 -26.30 -7.04 2.32
CA SER A 2 -25.05 -7.83 2.36
C SER A 2 -25.42 -9.25 2.76
N THR A 3 -24.97 -10.25 2.01
CA THR A 3 -25.04 -11.64 2.45
C THR A 3 -24.29 -11.76 3.78
N PRO A 4 -24.79 -12.51 4.77
CA PRO A 4 -24.11 -12.68 6.07
C PRO A 4 -22.67 -13.20 5.93
N GLU A 5 -22.36 -13.81 4.79
CA GLU A 5 -21.03 -14.24 4.38
C GLU A 5 -20.01 -13.11 4.25
N THR A 6 -20.41 -11.87 3.89
CA THR A 6 -19.50 -10.73 3.82
C THR A 6 -19.31 -10.02 5.17
N SER A 7 -20.24 -10.17 6.10
CA SER A 7 -20.20 -9.54 7.43
C SER A 7 -19.07 -10.04 8.34
N ARG A 8 -18.44 -11.17 8.02
CA ARG A 8 -17.32 -11.74 8.79
C ARG A 8 -15.95 -11.25 8.31
N PHE A 9 -15.88 -10.60 7.16
CA PHE A 9 -14.63 -10.14 6.59
C PHE A 9 -14.40 -8.69 6.99
N VAL A 10 -13.23 -8.43 7.57
CA VAL A 10 -12.78 -7.09 7.96
C VAL A 10 -11.55 -6.79 7.11
N ARG A 11 -11.57 -5.66 6.39
CA ARG A 11 -10.39 -5.14 5.70
C ARG A 11 -9.62 -4.28 6.69
N LEU A 12 -8.41 -4.70 7.04
CA LEU A 12 -7.46 -3.92 7.82
C LEU A 12 -6.49 -3.22 6.85
N ARG A 13 -6.40 -1.89 6.90
CA ARG A 13 -5.35 -1.10 6.24
C ARG A 13 -4.33 -0.75 7.32
N VAL A 14 -3.05 -1.04 7.05
CA VAL A 14 -1.94 -0.76 7.97
C VAL A 14 -0.89 0.00 7.19
N GLU A 15 -0.50 1.15 7.71
CA GLU A 15 0.68 1.89 7.29
C GLU A 15 1.70 1.84 8.43
N VAL A 16 2.95 1.52 8.12
CA VAL A 16 4.00 1.35 9.13
C VAL A 16 5.23 2.12 8.67
N VAL A 17 5.68 3.05 9.50
CA VAL A 17 6.93 3.77 9.28
C VAL A 17 7.86 3.54 10.46
N LEU A 18 9.11 3.24 10.13
CA LEU A 18 10.12 2.75 11.06
C LEU A 18 11.36 3.61 10.91
N GLU A 19 11.90 4.05 12.04
CA GLU A 19 13.26 4.55 12.10
C GLU A 19 14.23 3.35 12.12
N VAL A 20 15.21 3.35 11.23
CA VAL A 20 16.28 2.36 11.22
C VAL A 20 17.50 2.96 11.93
N ASP A 21 17.67 2.58 13.20
CA ASP A 21 18.78 3.08 14.05
C ASP A 21 20.14 2.42 13.72
N ASP A 22 20.13 1.22 13.13
CA ASP A 22 21.34 0.48 12.73
C ASP A 22 21.12 -0.32 11.43
N GLU A 23 21.48 0.29 10.30
CA GLU A 23 21.32 -0.29 8.95
C GLU A 23 22.22 -1.51 8.71
N ASP A 24 23.40 -1.55 9.32
CA ASP A 24 24.36 -2.65 9.17
C ASP A 24 23.89 -3.90 9.94
N ALA A 25 23.35 -3.72 11.15
CA ALA A 25 22.72 -4.80 11.89
C ALA A 25 21.52 -5.38 11.13
N LEU A 26 20.69 -4.53 10.51
CA LEU A 26 19.55 -4.94 9.70
C LEU A 26 20.00 -5.76 8.48
N THR A 27 20.98 -5.25 7.72
CA THR A 27 21.56 -5.93 6.55
C THR A 27 22.13 -7.29 6.92
N LYS A 28 22.87 -7.39 8.03
CA LYS A 28 23.43 -8.65 8.54
C LYS A 28 22.36 -9.65 8.95
N ALA A 29 21.26 -9.17 9.53
CA ALA A 29 20.13 -10.03 9.87
C ALA A 29 19.46 -10.59 8.61
N ALA A 30 19.25 -9.76 7.58
CA ALA A 30 18.69 -10.19 6.30
C ALA A 30 19.58 -11.24 5.62
N LEU A 31 20.90 -10.98 5.52
CA LEU A 31 21.86 -11.95 4.97
C LEU A 31 21.87 -13.28 5.72
N ARG A 32 21.72 -13.26 7.05
CA ARG A 32 21.63 -14.49 7.84
C ARG A 32 20.36 -15.27 7.52
N ARG A 33 19.23 -14.58 7.38
CA ARG A 33 17.94 -15.18 7.01
C ARG A 33 18.03 -15.84 5.63
N ILE A 34 18.61 -15.14 4.64
CA ILE A 34 18.83 -15.67 3.28
C ILE A 34 19.70 -16.94 3.31
N ALA A 35 20.77 -16.93 4.12
CA ALA A 35 21.68 -18.07 4.23
C ALA A 35 21.03 -19.30 4.89
N ASP A 36 20.08 -19.09 5.82
CA ASP A 36 19.33 -20.15 6.51
C ASP A 36 18.21 -20.74 5.63
N GLU A 37 17.83 -20.04 4.55
CA GLU A 37 16.79 -20.48 3.62
C GLU A 37 17.32 -21.55 2.64
N GLY A 38 17.15 -22.81 3.06
CA GLY A 38 17.73 -23.97 2.38
C GLY A 38 17.12 -24.33 1.01
N ASP A 39 15.90 -23.85 0.70
CA ASP A 39 15.20 -24.17 -0.55
C ASP A 39 15.46 -23.15 -1.67
N MET A 40 16.12 -22.03 -1.36
CA MET A 40 16.36 -20.96 -2.33
C MET A 40 17.41 -21.37 -3.39
N PRO A 41 17.08 -21.28 -4.70
CA PRO A 41 18.03 -21.47 -5.79
C PRO A 41 19.25 -20.55 -5.67
N ALA A 42 20.42 -21.01 -6.12
CA ALA A 42 21.66 -20.26 -5.95
C ALA A 42 21.67 -18.89 -6.65
N GLU A 43 21.08 -18.80 -7.85
CA GLU A 43 20.98 -17.54 -8.60
C GLU A 43 20.07 -16.54 -7.88
N GLU A 44 18.91 -17.01 -7.41
CA GLU A 44 17.97 -16.22 -6.60
C GLU A 44 18.62 -15.74 -5.29
N ARG A 45 19.40 -16.61 -4.64
CA ARG A 45 20.16 -16.24 -3.44
C ARG A 45 21.13 -15.10 -3.70
N VAL A 46 21.91 -15.17 -4.78
CA VAL A 46 22.85 -14.10 -5.14
C VAL A 46 22.11 -12.78 -5.38
N HIS A 47 20.96 -12.82 -6.06
CA HIS A 47 20.14 -11.63 -6.27
C HIS A 47 19.58 -11.05 -4.98
N ALA A 48 18.99 -11.89 -4.12
CA ALA A 48 18.48 -11.46 -2.82
C ALA A 48 19.57 -10.87 -1.94
N GLU A 49 20.75 -11.51 -1.88
CA GLU A 49 21.88 -11.00 -1.12
C GLU A 49 22.44 -9.68 -1.67
N SER A 50 22.35 -9.45 -2.99
CA SER A 50 22.74 -8.17 -3.59
C SER A 50 21.76 -7.09 -3.19
N ALA A 51 20.46 -7.35 -3.37
CA ALA A 51 19.38 -6.40 -3.07
C ALA A 51 19.46 -5.89 -1.61
N VAL A 52 19.57 -6.79 -0.63
CA VAL A 52 19.63 -6.39 0.79
C VAL A 52 20.93 -5.67 1.18
N ARG A 53 22.00 -5.78 0.39
CA ARG A 53 23.26 -5.02 0.61
C ARG A 53 23.20 -3.64 -0.02
N GLU A 54 22.45 -3.50 -1.10
CA GLU A 54 22.34 -2.25 -1.86
C GLU A 54 21.24 -1.35 -1.28
N ASP A 55 20.23 -1.95 -0.63
CA ASP A 55 19.06 -1.22 -0.17
C ASP A 55 18.53 -1.64 1.21
N THR A 56 18.46 -0.68 2.13
CA THR A 56 17.97 -0.86 3.51
C THR A 56 16.48 -1.22 3.54
N ALA A 57 15.69 -0.69 2.61
CA ALA A 57 14.27 -1.04 2.51
C ALA A 57 14.11 -2.49 2.01
N GLU A 58 14.96 -2.95 1.09
CA GLU A 58 14.99 -4.37 0.66
C GLU A 58 15.40 -5.30 1.82
N ALA A 59 16.40 -4.89 2.63
CA ALA A 59 16.79 -5.64 3.83
C ALA A 59 15.64 -5.77 4.84
N LEU A 60 14.88 -4.68 5.04
CA LEU A 60 13.70 -4.69 5.89
C LEU A 60 12.60 -5.60 5.30
N ALA A 61 12.30 -5.45 4.01
CA ALA A 61 11.27 -6.22 3.32
C ALA A 61 11.54 -7.73 3.38
N TYR A 62 12.81 -8.13 3.32
CA TYR A 62 13.20 -9.54 3.45
C TYR A 62 12.98 -10.10 4.87
N LEU A 63 13.03 -9.23 5.90
CA LEU A 63 12.92 -9.64 7.30
C LEU A 63 11.48 -9.63 7.83
N VAL A 64 10.64 -8.73 7.32
CA VAL A 64 9.28 -8.61 7.83
C VAL A 64 8.36 -9.59 7.12
N ASP A 65 7.79 -10.53 7.89
CA ASP A 65 6.76 -11.44 7.41
C ASP A 65 5.36 -10.86 7.67
N PRO A 66 4.62 -10.39 6.65
CA PRO A 66 3.29 -9.81 6.84
C PRO A 66 2.28 -10.82 7.39
N VAL A 67 2.49 -12.11 7.12
CA VAL A 67 1.59 -13.17 7.63
C VAL A 67 1.73 -13.30 9.14
N SER A 68 2.95 -13.27 9.67
CA SER A 68 3.24 -13.34 11.10
C SER A 68 2.70 -12.14 11.87
N LEU A 69 2.55 -10.96 11.25
CA LEU A 69 2.00 -9.78 11.94
C LEU A 69 0.57 -9.99 12.47
N VAL A 70 -0.25 -10.76 11.74
CA VAL A 70 -1.63 -11.06 12.13
C VAL A 70 -1.81 -12.49 12.63
N GLY A 71 -0.83 -13.37 12.41
CA GLY A 71 -0.88 -14.78 12.79
C GLY A 71 -1.00 -15.05 14.30
N GLY A 72 -0.73 -14.05 15.15
CA GLY A 72 -0.94 -14.13 16.59
C GLY A 72 -2.37 -13.84 17.07
N VAL A 73 -3.28 -13.41 16.19
CA VAL A 73 -4.64 -12.98 16.59
C VAL A 73 -5.58 -14.19 16.66
N PRO A 74 -6.13 -14.53 17.84
CA PRO A 74 -7.02 -15.68 17.97
C PRO A 74 -8.27 -15.57 17.09
N GLY A 75 -8.54 -16.61 16.30
CA GLY A 75 -9.74 -16.68 15.44
C GLY A 75 -9.64 -15.89 14.14
N VAL A 76 -8.44 -15.46 13.73
CA VAL A 76 -8.19 -14.77 12.47
C VAL A 76 -7.31 -15.63 11.56
N ASP A 77 -7.79 -15.86 10.34
CA ASP A 77 -7.04 -16.45 9.24
C ASP A 77 -6.79 -15.37 8.18
N LEU A 78 -5.53 -15.13 7.81
CA LEU A 78 -5.18 -14.15 6.78
C LEU A 78 -5.53 -14.69 5.38
N LEU A 79 -6.37 -13.96 4.65
CA LEU A 79 -6.81 -14.35 3.30
C LEU A 79 -5.98 -13.71 2.19
N GLN A 80 -5.51 -12.48 2.39
CA GLN A 80 -4.71 -11.72 1.45
C GLN A 80 -3.92 -10.66 2.23
N ALA A 81 -2.64 -10.48 1.89
CA ALA A 81 -1.87 -9.30 2.23
C ALA A 81 -1.13 -8.82 0.97
N SER A 82 -1.04 -7.52 0.78
CA SER A 82 -0.22 -6.89 -0.26
C SER A 82 0.68 -5.90 0.42
N TRP A 83 1.97 -5.94 0.12
CA TRP A 83 2.96 -5.06 0.69
C TRP A 83 3.98 -4.63 -0.37
N SER A 84 4.46 -3.41 -0.20
CA SER A 84 5.58 -2.81 -0.90
C SER A 84 6.43 -2.07 0.12
N SER A 85 7.74 -2.04 -0.09
CA SER A 85 8.70 -1.32 0.74
C SER A 85 9.40 -0.26 -0.10
N GLU A 86 9.60 0.92 0.48
CA GLU A 86 10.37 2.01 -0.11
C GLU A 86 11.06 2.81 0.99
N ARG A 87 12.13 3.54 0.64
CA ARG A 87 12.69 4.54 1.55
C ARG A 87 11.90 5.83 1.40
N ILE A 88 11.54 6.43 2.52
CA ILE A 88 10.82 7.71 2.58
C ILE A 88 11.51 8.66 3.57
N GLU A 89 11.32 9.96 3.37
CA GLU A 89 11.67 10.97 4.37
C GLU A 89 10.53 11.06 5.38
N TYR A 90 10.82 10.83 6.67
CA TYR A 90 9.81 10.92 7.73
C TYR A 90 9.53 12.39 8.08
N ASP A 91 8.31 12.87 7.86
CA ASP A 91 7.84 14.20 8.27
C ASP A 91 6.50 14.09 9.02
N PRO A 92 6.49 14.16 10.37
CA PRO A 92 5.30 13.93 11.18
C PRO A 92 4.24 15.03 11.06
N ASP A 93 4.59 16.16 10.46
CA ASP A 93 3.69 17.29 10.23
C ASP A 93 3.12 17.31 8.78
N SER A 94 3.52 16.36 7.92
CA SER A 94 3.08 16.32 6.52
C SER A 94 1.67 15.73 6.40
N PRO A 95 0.75 16.38 5.65
CA PRO A 95 -0.64 15.94 5.51
C PRO A 95 -0.80 14.61 4.76
N GLU A 96 0.22 14.13 4.04
CA GLU A 96 0.20 12.81 3.38
C GLU A 96 0.20 11.65 4.40
N TRP A 97 0.52 11.92 5.66
CA TRP A 97 0.56 10.95 6.77
C TRP A 97 -0.70 11.01 7.66
N ASP A 98 -1.62 11.93 7.37
CA ASP A 98 -2.85 12.14 8.13
C ASP A 98 -3.90 11.08 7.70
N LEU A 99 -3.97 9.99 8.47
CA LEU A 99 -4.81 8.82 8.19
C LEU A 99 -6.34 9.09 8.24
N ASP A 100 -6.75 10.30 8.62
CA ASP A 100 -8.14 10.71 8.77
C ASP A 100 -8.76 11.35 7.50
N GLU A 101 -7.99 11.64 6.43
CA GLU A 101 -8.49 12.44 5.29
C GLU A 101 -9.01 11.67 4.06
N GLU A 102 -8.96 10.33 4.00
CA GLU A 102 -9.37 9.57 2.79
C GLU A 102 -10.66 8.71 2.97
N ASP A 103 -11.82 9.37 3.01
CA ASP A 103 -13.07 8.82 2.44
C ASP A 103 -14.07 9.94 2.05
N GLY A 104 -13.52 11.07 1.54
CA GLY A 104 -14.29 12.16 0.96
C GLY A 104 -14.67 11.86 -0.49
N GLU A 105 -15.74 11.09 -0.68
CA GLU A 105 -16.49 10.91 -1.91
C GLU A 105 -16.45 12.13 -2.87
N GLU A 106 -15.70 12.02 -3.97
CA GLU A 106 -15.74 12.97 -5.08
C GLU A 106 -17.13 12.95 -5.73
N SER A 107 -18.08 13.72 -5.18
CA SER A 107 -19.36 13.96 -5.83
C SER A 107 -19.14 14.85 -7.04
N HIS A 108 -19.06 14.22 -8.21
CA HIS A 108 -19.01 14.88 -9.51
C HIS A 108 -20.33 15.65 -9.78
N HIS A 109 -20.49 16.84 -9.21
CA HIS A 109 -21.61 17.73 -9.54
C HIS A 109 -21.27 18.54 -10.80
N GLY A 110 -21.44 17.89 -11.96
CA GLY A 110 -21.48 18.57 -13.25
C GLY A 110 -22.72 19.46 -13.32
N SER A 111 -22.54 20.75 -13.03
CA SER A 111 -23.51 21.80 -13.26
C SER A 111 -23.77 21.92 -14.77
N TYR A 112 -24.88 21.38 -15.27
CA TYR A 112 -25.40 21.78 -16.57
C TYR A 112 -25.95 23.20 -16.42
N GLY A 113 -25.12 24.16 -16.84
CA GLY A 113 -25.47 25.56 -16.99
C GLY A 113 -26.54 25.71 -18.06
N ASP A 114 -27.64 26.28 -17.62
CA ASP A 114 -28.68 26.94 -18.40
C ASP A 114 -28.05 28.13 -19.13
N GLU A 115 -28.01 28.07 -20.47
CA GLU A 115 -27.72 29.21 -21.34
C GLU A 115 -28.82 29.26 -22.40
N ASP A 116 -29.94 29.88 -22.03
CA ASP A 116 -30.87 30.52 -22.95
C ASP A 116 -30.14 31.67 -23.66
N GLU A 117 -29.93 31.55 -24.98
CA GLU A 117 -29.69 32.71 -25.83
C GLU A 117 -30.66 32.66 -27.02
N ASP A 118 -31.70 33.48 -26.91
CA ASP A 118 -32.57 33.93 -27.97
C ASP A 118 -31.75 34.64 -29.08
N GLU A 119 -31.83 34.16 -30.32
CA GLU A 119 -31.55 35.01 -31.49
C GLU A 119 -32.59 34.77 -32.60
N ASP A 120 -33.19 35.90 -33.01
CA ASP A 120 -34.25 36.10 -33.97
C ASP A 120 -33.92 35.71 -35.43
N GLU A 121 -35.01 35.48 -36.19
CA GLU A 121 -35.20 35.84 -37.61
C GLU A 121 -34.54 35.00 -38.74
N ALA A 122 -35.36 34.24 -39.47
CA ALA A 122 -35.67 34.47 -40.91
C ALA A 122 -36.44 33.29 -41.54
N GLY A 123 -37.42 33.63 -42.39
CA GLY A 123 -38.45 32.72 -42.87
C GLY A 123 -38.07 31.68 -43.92
N ARG A 124 -39.00 30.73 -44.14
CA ARG A 124 -39.23 30.13 -45.46
C ARG A 124 -40.68 29.67 -45.63
N ALA A 125 -41.24 30.09 -46.76
CA ALA A 125 -42.62 29.96 -47.18
C ALA A 125 -43.06 28.52 -47.46
N GLY A 126 -44.38 28.31 -47.37
CA GLY A 126 -45.08 27.18 -47.99
C GLY A 126 -45.45 27.41 -49.45
#